data_AF-A0A4R7WZ73-F1
#
_entry.id   AF-A0A4R7WZ73-F1
#
_cell.length_a   1.000
_cell.length_b   1.000
_cell.length_c   1.000
_cell.angle_alpha   90.00
_cell.angle_beta   90.00
_cell.angle_gamma   90.00
#
_symmetry.space_group_name_H-M   'P 1'
#
loop_
_entity.id
_entity.type
_entity.pdbx_description
1 polymer ?
#
loop_
_entity_poly.entity_id
_entity_poly.type
_entity_poly.pdbx_seq_one_letter_code
_entity_poly.pdbx_strand_id
1 'polypeptide(L)' 'MSMMSLRLPDELAETLASLAKATGRSKSFLAIDALREYLTREAWQIAEIGKAIVEADAGDFATDEEVDAVMEKWSTHAD' A
#
# COMPACT_ATOMS: atom_id res chain seq x y z
N MET A 1 -22.63 11.14 -1.33
CA MET A 1 -21.26 11.69 -1.27
C MET A 1 -21.00 12.17 0.14
N SER A 2 -19.89 11.79 0.75
CA SER A 2 -19.46 12.31 2.06
C SER A 2 -18.53 13.52 1.82
N MET A 3 -18.65 14.56 2.64
CA MET A 3 -17.79 15.75 2.58
C MET A 3 -16.99 15.83 3.87
N MET A 4 -15.67 15.98 3.75
CA MET A 4 -14.75 16.15 4.87
C MET A 4 -14.05 17.49 4.74
N SER A 5 -13.99 18.26 5.82
CA SER A 5 -13.18 19.46 5.92
C SER A 5 -11.86 19.13 6.60
N LEU A 6 -10.74 19.52 5.98
CA LEU A 6 -9.39 19.28 6.49
C LEU A 6 -8.72 20.62 6.80
N ARG A 7 -8.13 20.73 7.99
CA ARG A 7 -7.21 21.82 8.31
C ARG A 7 -5.81 21.40 7.92
N LEU A 8 -5.24 22.09 6.93
CA LEU A 8 -3.88 21.86 6.49
C LEU A 8 -2.95 22.88 7.17
N PRO A 9 -1.73 22.49 7.58
CA PRO A 9 -0.66 23.44 7.88
C PRO A 9 -0.38 24.33 6.67
N ASP A 10 0.02 25.58 6.91
CA ASP A 10 0.20 26.59 5.85
C ASP A 10 1.18 26.12 4.77
N GLU A 11 2.34 25.57 5.17
CA GLU A 11 3.35 25.03 4.26
C GLU A 11 2.79 23.94 3.31
N LEU A 12 1.95 23.05 3.85
CA LEU A 12 1.32 21.99 3.05
C LEU A 12 0.28 22.56 2.09
N ALA A 13 -0.49 23.56 2.54
CA ALA A 13 -1.48 24.24 1.70
C ALA A 13 -0.83 24.99 0.53
N GLU A 14 0.32 25.64 0.76
CA GLU A 14 1.12 26.32 -0.27
C GLU A 14 1.73 25.34 -1.27
N THR A 15 2.28 24.22 -0.78
CA THR A 15 2.83 23.16 -1.63
C THR A 15 1.74 22.57 -2.54
N LEU A 16 0.58 22.25 -1.97
CA LEU A 16 -0.57 21.74 -2.74
C LEU A 16 -1.07 22.76 -3.77
N ALA A 17 -1.10 24.05 -3.42
CA ALA A 17 -1.51 25.11 -4.33
C ALA A 17 -0.53 25.27 -5.51
N SER A 18 0.77 25.19 -5.24
CA SER A 18 1.82 25.29 -6.26
C SER A 18 1.78 24.09 -7.21
N LEU A 19 1.62 22.88 -6.68
CA LEU A 19 1.50 21.66 -7.48
C LEU A 19 0.23 21.67 -8.33
N ALA A 20 -0.90 22.10 -7.78
CA ALA A 20 -2.15 22.27 -8.51
C ALA A 20 -1.97 23.21 -9.72
N LYS A 21 -1.30 24.35 -9.51
CA LYS A 21 -1.00 25.31 -10.58
C LYS A 21 -0.09 24.72 -11.66
N ALA A 22 0.98 24.02 -11.26
CA ALA A 22 1.95 23.44 -12.19
C ALA A 22 1.35 22.29 -13.03
N THR A 23 0.44 21.52 -12.45
CA THR A 23 -0.18 20.35 -13.11
C THR A 23 -1.50 20.66 -13.82
N GLY A 24 -2.05 21.87 -13.64
CA GLY A 24 -3.38 22.24 -14.15
C GLY A 24 -4.53 21.48 -13.48
N ARG A 25 -4.29 20.90 -12.28
CA ARG A 25 -5.28 20.12 -11.53
C ARG A 25 -5.88 20.92 -10.39
N SER A 26 -7.07 20.55 -9.95
CA SER A 26 -7.66 21.14 -8.74
C SER A 26 -6.98 20.59 -7.49
N LYS A 27 -6.96 21.38 -6.41
CA LYS A 27 -6.42 20.95 -5.11
C LYS A 27 -7.16 19.71 -4.59
N SER A 28 -8.48 19.66 -4.75
CA SER A 28 -9.30 18.52 -4.35
C SER A 28 -8.97 17.26 -5.15
N PHE A 29 -8.68 17.38 -6.45
CA PHE A 29 -8.25 16.24 -7.25
C PHE A 29 -6.95 15.65 -6.69
N LEU A 30 -5.93 16.48 -6.48
CA LEU A 30 -4.63 16.03 -5.96
C LEU A 30 -4.73 15.46 -4.54
N ALA A 31 -5.54 16.07 -3.67
CA ALA A 31 -5.76 15.57 -2.32
C ALA A 31 -6.44 14.19 -2.31
N ILE A 32 -7.44 13.98 -3.17
CA ILE A 32 -8.13 12.69 -3.31
C ILE A 32 -7.18 11.65 -3.90
N ASP A 33 -6.37 12.03 -4.88
CA ASP A 33 -5.44 11.13 -5.55
C ASP A 33 -4.35 10.62 -4.59
N ALA A 34 -3.73 11.54 -3.84
CA ALA A 34 -2.76 11.21 -2.81
C ALA A 34 -3.37 10.34 -1.69
N LEU A 35 -4.61 10.63 -1.27
CA LEU A 35 -5.30 9.81 -0.28
C LEU A 35 -5.60 8.40 -0.82
N ARG A 36 -5.99 8.28 -2.10
CA ARG A 36 -6.22 6.99 -2.73
C ARG A 36 -4.93 6.16 -2.76
N GLU A 37 -3.82 6.76 -3.20
CA GLU A 37 -2.54 6.09 -3.24
C GLU A 37 -2.10 5.61 -1.85
N TYR A 38 -2.23 6.47 -0.83
CA TYR A 38 -1.95 6.12 0.54
C TYR A 38 -2.82 4.93 1.00
N LEU A 39 -4.14 5.01 0.84
CA LEU A 39 -5.05 3.96 1.28
C LEU A 39 -4.81 2.65 0.54
N THR A 40 -4.56 2.67 -0.77
CA THR A 40 -4.25 1.46 -1.54
C THR A 40 -2.97 0.80 -1.01
N ARG A 41 -1.92 1.60 -0.73
CA ARG A 41 -0.64 1.10 -0.22
C ARG A 41 -0.74 0.51 1.20
N GLU A 42 -1.56 1.08 2.07
CA GLU A 42 -1.72 0.56 3.45
C GLU A 42 -2.73 -0.59 3.52
N ALA A 43 -3.84 -0.50 2.77
CA ALA A 43 -4.94 -1.45 2.88
C ALA A 43 -4.56 -2.86 2.39
N TRP A 44 -3.76 -2.97 1.32
CA TRP A 44 -3.35 -4.28 0.82
C TRP A 44 -2.51 -5.04 1.86
N GLN A 45 -1.60 -4.34 2.56
CA GLN A 45 -0.72 -4.94 3.55
C GLN A 45 -1.52 -5.44 4.75
N ILE A 46 -2.46 -4.63 5.25
CA ILE A 46 -3.33 -5.02 6.36
C ILE A 46 -4.19 -6.22 5.98
N ALA A 47 -4.75 -6.23 4.75
CA ALA A 47 -5.55 -7.34 4.26
C ALA A 47 -4.73 -8.63 4.15
N GLU A 48 -3.50 -8.56 3.63
CA GLU A 48 -2.63 -9.72 3.46
C GLU A 48 -2.16 -10.29 4.80
N ILE A 49 -1.81 -9.43 5.76
CA ILE A 49 -1.48 -9.87 7.13
C ILE A 49 -2.68 -10.56 7.77
N GLY A 50 -3.88 -9.99 7.62
CA GLY A 50 -5.10 -10.61 8.14
C GLY A 50 -5.36 -11.99 7.52
N LYS A 51 -5.15 -12.13 6.21
CA LYS A 51 -5.29 -13.41 5.49
C LYS A 51 -4.26 -14.44 5.96
N ALA A 52 -2.99 -14.05 6.06
CA ALA A 52 -1.91 -14.92 6.51
C ALA A 52 -2.13 -15.43 7.94
N ILE A 53 -2.68 -14.59 8.84
CA ILE A 53 -3.06 -15.03 10.20
C ILE A 53 -4.14 -16.11 10.15
N VAL A 54 -5.18 -15.93 9.32
CA VAL A 54 -6.25 -16.94 9.18
C VAL A 54 -5.72 -18.26 8.63
N GLU A 55 -4.83 -18.22 7.64
CA GLU A 55 -4.17 -19.40 7.06
C GLU A 55 -3.30 -20.12 8.10
N ALA A 56 -2.50 -19.36 8.86
CA ALA A 56 -1.67 -19.89 9.94
C ALA A 56 -2.51 -20.54 11.06
N ASP A 57 -3.59 -19.89 11.48
CA ASP A 57 -4.53 -20.43 12.48
C ASP A 57 -5.24 -21.70 11.98
N ALA A 58 -5.43 -21.83 10.66
CA ALA A 58 -5.96 -23.03 10.02
C ALA A 58 -4.90 -24.13 9.82
N GLY A 59 -3.62 -23.85 10.13
CA GLY A 59 -2.51 -24.77 9.91
C GLY A 59 -2.13 -24.93 8.43
N ASP A 60 -2.52 -23.98 7.58
CA ASP A 60 -2.22 -23.96 6.14
C ASP A 60 -0.78 -23.50 5.89
N PHE A 61 0.16 -24.34 6.33
CA PHE A 61 1.59 -24.17 6.10
C PHE A 61 2.07 -25.15 5.03
N ALA A 62 3.09 -24.74 4.28
CA ALA A 62 3.78 -25.63 3.37
C ALA A 62 4.40 -26.82 4.13
N THR A 63 4.45 -27.99 3.48
CA THR A 63 5.15 -29.14 4.05
C THR A 63 6.67 -28.98 3.91
N ASP A 64 7.42 -29.77 4.68
CA ASP A 64 8.88 -29.77 4.62
C ASP A 64 9.38 -30.06 3.18
N GLU A 65 8.72 -30.99 2.46
CA GLU A 65 9.08 -31.31 1.07
C GLU A 65 8.83 -30.14 0.10
N GLU A 66 7.77 -29.35 0.32
CA GLU A 66 7.47 -28.17 -0.50
C GLU A 66 8.50 -27.06 -0.26
N VAL A 67 8.92 -26.89 1.00
CA VAL A 67 9.99 -25.94 1.37
C VAL A 67 11.31 -26.35 0.72
N ASP A 68 11.70 -27.63 0.81
CA ASP A 68 12.93 -28.15 0.23
C ASP A 68 12.98 -27.97 -1.29
N ALA A 69 11.86 -28.24 -1.99
CA ALA A 69 11.77 -28.05 -3.44
C ALA A 69 11.94 -26.58 -3.87
N VAL A 70 11.44 -25.63 -3.08
CA VAL A 70 11.66 -24.21 -3.32
C VAL A 70 13.13 -23.86 -3.08
N MET A 71 13.72 -24.29 -1.97
CA MET A 71 15.11 -23.99 -1.63
C MET A 71 16.10 -24.52 -2.68
N GLU A 72 15.88 -25.72 -3.22
CA GLU A 72 16.69 -26.31 -4.28
C GLU A 72 16.61 -25.50 -5.60
N LYS A 73 15.40 -25.01 -5.94
CA LYS A 73 15.19 -24.17 -7.13
C LYS A 73 15.99 -22.86 -7.11
N TRP A 74 16.17 -22.25 -5.95
CA TRP A 74 16.88 -20.96 -5.81
C TRP A 74 18.36 -21.12 -5.47
N SER A 75 18.79 -22.27 -4.95
CA SER A 75 20.20 -22.57 -4.66
C SER A 75 21.07 -22.72 -5.92
N THR A 76 20.45 -22.99 -7.08
CA THR A 76 21.16 -23.16 -8.36
C THR A 76 21.59 -21.85 -9.05
N HIS A 77 21.25 -20.69 -8.49
CA HIS A 77 21.61 -19.36 -9.03
C HIS A 77 22.33 -18.46 -8.01
N ALA A 78 22.79 -19.03 -6.90
CA ALA A 78 23.59 -18.33 -5.88
C ALA A 78 25.09 -18.53 -6.14
N ASP A 79 25.58 -18.01 -7.27
CA ASP A 79 27.01 -17.78 -7.57
C ASP A 79 27.20 -16.32 -7.99
#